data_AF-A0A7X9DR75-F1
#
_entry.id   AF-A0A7X9DR75-F1
#
_cell.length_a   1.000
_cell.length_b   1.000
_cell.length_c   1.000
_cell.angle_alpha   90.00
_cell.angle_beta   90.00
_cell.angle_gamma   90.00
#
_symmetry.space_group_name_H-M   'P 1'
#
loop_
_entity.id
_entity.type
_entity.pdbx_description
1 polymer ?
#
loop_
_entity_poly.entity_id
_entity_poly.type
_entity_poly.pdbx_seq_one_letter_code
_entity_poly.pdbx_strand_id
1 'polypeptide(L)'
;TYDANGFLSTIVEHWGDADHLKYKADITNGNIIRHTRYADDGVTVTRIKEFFYTPGDNVFGIFQASLVDNTFLPMGNLFGKPSAKLVQYLEYWDPRQDPIVKGRTDITYEFDAKNRITKMIRQGADWQEVFTFTYY
;
A
#
# COMPACT_ATOMS: atom_id res chain seq x y z
N THR A 1 6.11 -7.60 11.58
CA THR A 1 6.28 -6.82 12.81
C THR A 1 5.59 -5.47 12.66
N TYR A 2 5.28 -4.82 13.77
CA TYR A 2 4.62 -3.50 13.78
C TYR A 2 5.59 -2.43 14.30
N ASP A 3 5.44 -1.20 13.82
CA ASP A 3 6.10 -0.04 14.45
C ASP A 3 5.38 0.36 15.75
N ALA A 4 5.96 1.30 16.50
CA ALA A 4 5.39 1.79 17.75
C ALA A 4 4.02 2.48 17.58
N ASN A 5 3.68 2.91 16.37
CA ASN A 5 2.41 3.56 16.06
C ASN A 5 1.34 2.55 15.62
N GLY A 6 1.68 1.27 15.44
CA GLY A 6 0.76 0.20 15.04
C GLY A 6 0.65 -0.02 13.53
N PHE A 7 1.55 0.54 12.72
CA PHE A 7 1.66 0.22 11.29
C PHE A 7 2.42 -1.09 11.11
N LEU A 8 2.01 -1.91 10.15
CA LEU A 8 2.79 -3.08 9.75
C LEU A 8 4.07 -2.59 9.07
N SER A 9 5.23 -2.81 9.71
CA SER A 9 6.51 -2.27 9.27
C SER A 9 7.35 -3.27 8.49
N THR A 10 7.28 -4.56 8.85
CA THR A 10 7.94 -5.63 8.10
C THR A 10 7.13 -6.91 8.05
N ILE A 11 7.38 -7.74 7.05
CA ILE A 11 6.95 -9.15 7.01
C ILE A 11 8.22 -9.99 6.90
N VAL A 12 8.40 -10.91 7.85
CA VAL A 12 9.50 -11.86 7.90
C VAL A 12 8.90 -13.25 7.76
N GLU A 13 9.48 -14.06 6.87
CA GLU A 13 9.16 -15.48 6.74
C GLU A 13 10.23 -16.28 7.49
N HIS A 14 9.79 -17.24 8.30
CA HIS A 14 10.66 -18.13 9.06
C HIS A 14 10.66 -19.51 8.40
N TRP A 15 11.79 -19.92 7.82
CA TRP A 15 11.95 -21.26 7.24
C TRP A 15 13.43 -21.68 7.27
N GLY A 16 13.70 -22.98 7.36
CA GLY A 16 15.07 -23.51 7.38
C GLY A 16 15.93 -22.98 8.53
N ASP A 17 15.32 -22.75 9.71
CA ASP A 17 15.96 -22.16 10.89
C ASP A 17 16.55 -20.77 10.67
N ALA A 18 16.02 -20.02 9.70
CA ALA A 18 16.44 -18.66 9.38
C ALA A 18 15.25 -17.71 9.16
N ASP A 19 15.53 -16.42 9.34
CA ASP A 19 14.61 -15.31 9.14
C ASP A 19 14.87 -14.65 7.79
N HIS A 20 13.83 -14.57 6.96
CA HIS A 20 13.91 -13.99 5.63
C HIS A 20 12.97 -12.79 5.54
N LEU A 21 13.54 -11.59 5.46
CA LEU A 21 12.75 -10.37 5.23
C LEU A 21 12.05 -10.48 3.86
N LYS A 22 10.73 -10.30 3.81
CA LYS A 22 9.96 -10.32 2.56
C LYS A 22 9.42 -8.97 2.17
N TYR A 23 8.99 -8.19 3.17
CA TYR A 23 8.44 -6.86 2.96
C TYR A 23 8.93 -5.91 4.03
N LYS A 24 9.15 -4.66 3.64
CA LYS A 24 9.44 -3.54 4.54
C LYS A 24 8.63 -2.33 4.09
N ALA A 25 8.05 -1.61 5.05
CA ALA A 25 7.44 -0.31 4.86
C ALA A 25 8.37 0.80 5.37
N ASP A 26 8.50 1.86 4.60
CA ASP A 26 8.98 3.15 5.11
C ASP A 26 7.74 4.01 5.45
N ILE A 27 7.68 4.53 6.67
CA ILE A 27 6.52 5.24 7.22
C ILE A 27 6.94 6.64 7.64
N THR A 28 6.21 7.65 7.19
CA THR A 28 6.44 9.06 7.52
C THR A 28 5.12 9.76 7.75
N ASN A 29 5.02 10.56 8.83
CA ASN A 29 3.84 11.36 9.15
C ASN A 29 2.52 10.57 9.11
N GLY A 30 2.52 9.34 9.63
CA GLY A 30 1.34 8.46 9.67
C GLY A 30 0.93 7.87 8.32
N ASN A 31 1.81 7.88 7.32
CA ASN A 31 1.56 7.31 6.00
C ASN A 31 2.68 6.35 5.61
N ILE A 32 2.33 5.21 5.03
CA ILE A 32 3.31 4.31 4.41
C ILE A 32 3.71 4.92 3.05
N ILE A 33 4.93 5.41 2.93
CA ILE A 33 5.41 6.12 1.73
C ILE A 33 6.11 5.20 0.74
N ARG A 34 6.62 4.05 1.20
CA ARG A 34 7.29 3.07 0.35
C ARG A 34 7.08 1.66 0.85
N HIS A 35 6.93 0.71 -0.07
CA HIS A 35 7.15 -0.71 0.17
C HIS A 35 8.39 -1.19 -0.57
N THR A 36 9.16 -2.03 0.09
CA THR A 36 10.26 -2.79 -0.52
C THR A 36 9.96 -4.28 -0.34
N ARG A 37 9.90 -5.02 -1.46
CA ARG A 37 9.78 -6.48 -1.47
C ARG A 37 11.13 -7.10 -1.74
N TYR A 38 11.46 -8.12 -0.98
CA TYR A 38 12.72 -8.85 -1.07
C TYR A 38 12.50 -10.27 -1.64
N ALA A 39 13.55 -10.84 -2.21
CA ALA A 39 13.59 -12.22 -2.66
C ALA A 39 13.75 -13.18 -1.47
N ASP A 40 13.86 -14.47 -1.75
CA ASP A 40 13.96 -15.49 -0.71
C ASP A 40 15.25 -15.42 0.11
N ASP A 41 16.30 -14.79 -0.42
CA ASP A 41 17.54 -14.51 0.31
C ASP A 41 17.39 -13.43 1.40
N GLY A 42 16.24 -12.74 1.47
CA GLY A 42 15.98 -11.68 2.44
C GLY A 42 16.74 -10.38 2.20
N VAL A 43 17.50 -10.28 1.10
CA VAL A 43 18.42 -9.16 0.82
C VAL A 43 18.18 -8.56 -0.56
N THR A 44 17.96 -9.39 -1.58
CA THR A 44 17.77 -8.91 -2.95
C THR A 44 16.41 -8.24 -3.10
N VAL A 45 16.40 -6.95 -3.44
CA VAL A 45 15.15 -6.21 -3.69
C VAL A 45 14.56 -6.61 -5.04
N THR A 46 13.30 -7.02 -5.05
CA THR A 46 12.58 -7.49 -6.25
C THR A 46 11.51 -6.52 -6.72
N ARG A 47 11.02 -5.65 -5.84
CA ARG A 47 10.00 -4.67 -6.17
C ARG A 47 10.03 -3.51 -5.19
N ILE A 48 9.90 -2.30 -5.72
CA ILE A 48 9.64 -1.10 -4.93
C ILE A 48 8.28 -0.55 -5.35
N LYS A 49 7.47 -0.11 -4.39
CA LYS A 49 6.27 0.72 -4.61
C LYS A 49 6.42 2.01 -3.80
N GLU A 50 6.19 3.16 -4.39
CA GLU A 50 6.18 4.46 -3.69
C GLU A 50 4.80 5.10 -3.79
N PHE A 51 4.33 5.65 -2.68
CA PHE A 51 2.97 6.18 -2.55
C PHE A 51 3.00 7.69 -2.37
N PHE A 52 2.21 8.37 -3.19
CA PHE A 52 2.05 9.81 -3.16
C PHE A 52 0.62 10.11 -2.75
N TYR A 53 0.44 11.07 -1.85
CA TYR A 53 -0.82 11.26 -1.14
C TYR A 53 -1.50 12.56 -1.52
N THR A 54 -2.82 12.55 -1.51
CA THR A 54 -3.64 13.77 -1.57
C THR A 54 -3.58 14.50 -0.22
N PRO A 55 -4.02 15.77 -0.16
CA PRO A 55 -4.26 16.45 1.12
C PRO A 55 -5.40 15.83 1.96
N GLY A 56 -6.29 15.05 1.33
CA GLY A 56 -7.51 14.51 1.92
C GLY A 56 -7.26 13.41 2.95
N ASP A 57 -8.02 13.45 4.04
CA ASP A 57 -7.94 12.47 5.12
C ASP A 57 -8.56 11.12 4.74
N ASN A 58 -7.91 10.04 5.15
CA ASN A 58 -8.45 8.69 5.06
C ASN A 58 -9.34 8.37 6.27
N VAL A 59 -10.45 9.09 6.38
CA VAL A 59 -11.37 9.00 7.54
C VAL A 59 -11.95 7.58 7.72
N PHE A 60 -12.02 6.80 6.64
CA PHE A 60 -12.58 5.44 6.64
C PHE A 60 -11.55 4.35 6.85
N GLY A 61 -10.27 4.72 6.99
CA GLY A 61 -9.21 3.75 7.20
C GLY A 61 -9.09 2.73 6.06
N ILE A 62 -9.19 3.18 4.81
CA ILE A 62 -9.01 2.32 3.65
C ILE A 62 -7.55 1.89 3.54
N PHE A 63 -7.33 0.61 3.29
CA PHE A 63 -6.00 0.00 3.16
C PHE A 63 -5.51 0.14 1.72
N GLN A 64 -4.80 1.23 1.41
CA GLN A 64 -4.36 1.53 0.04
C GLN A 64 -2.87 1.30 -0.20
N ALA A 65 -2.09 1.51 0.86
CA ALA A 65 -0.65 1.32 0.89
C ALA A 65 -0.30 0.18 1.87
N SER A 66 -1.02 -0.93 1.80
CA SER A 66 -0.76 -2.11 2.63
C SER A 66 0.38 -2.94 2.05
N LEU A 67 1.28 -3.45 2.89
CA LEU A 67 2.37 -4.34 2.43
C LEU A 67 1.83 -5.62 1.79
N VAL A 68 0.71 -6.12 2.30
CA VAL A 68 -0.10 -7.17 1.68
C VAL A 68 -1.18 -6.50 0.85
N ASP A 69 -1.23 -6.80 -0.45
CA ASP A 69 -2.21 -6.20 -1.36
C ASP A 69 -3.63 -6.57 -0.87
N ASN A 70 -4.29 -5.61 -0.21
CA ASN A 70 -5.66 -5.69 0.29
C ASN A 70 -6.24 -4.29 0.20
N THR A 71 -7.24 -4.11 -0.66
CA THR A 71 -7.89 -2.82 -0.96
C THR A 71 -9.22 -2.63 -0.22
N PHE A 72 -9.55 -3.52 0.72
CA PHE A 72 -10.79 -3.49 1.50
C PHE A 72 -10.58 -2.83 2.87
N LEU A 73 -11.68 -2.59 3.58
CA LEU A 73 -11.65 -2.25 5.01
C LEU A 73 -10.97 -3.38 5.80
N PRO A 74 -10.28 -3.07 6.90
CA PRO A 74 -9.53 -4.07 7.64
C PRO A 74 -10.47 -5.11 8.24
N MET A 75 -10.33 -6.37 7.81
CA MET A 75 -10.91 -7.51 8.51
C MET A 75 -10.10 -7.77 9.80
N GLY A 76 -10.36 -6.97 10.83
CA GLY A 76 -9.79 -7.17 12.18
C GLY A 76 -8.40 -6.59 12.42
N ASN A 77 -8.00 -5.55 11.69
CA ASN A 77 -6.70 -4.85 11.84
C ASN A 77 -5.46 -5.75 11.74
N LEU A 78 -5.59 -6.93 11.10
CA LEU A 78 -4.51 -7.91 10.94
C LEU A 78 -3.31 -7.36 10.15
N PHE A 79 -3.52 -6.31 9.35
CA PHE A 79 -2.47 -5.68 8.53
C PHE A 79 -2.02 -4.32 9.08
N GLY A 80 -2.25 -4.08 10.37
CA GLY A 80 -1.85 -2.85 11.06
C GLY A 80 -2.80 -1.70 10.80
N LYS A 81 -2.33 -0.48 11.04
CA LYS A 81 -3.09 0.75 10.74
C LYS A 81 -3.01 1.13 9.26
N PRO A 82 -4.11 1.68 8.69
CA PRO A 82 -4.07 2.29 7.36
C PRO A 82 -3.37 3.65 7.41
N SER A 83 -2.86 4.10 6.25
CA SER A 83 -2.29 5.45 6.09
C SER A 83 -3.32 6.54 6.42
N ALA A 84 -2.86 7.63 7.03
CA ALA A 84 -3.70 8.75 7.46
C ALA A 84 -4.31 9.55 6.30
N LYS A 85 -3.68 9.55 5.12
CA LYS A 85 -4.12 10.27 3.92
C LYS A 85 -4.52 9.30 2.81
N LEU A 86 -5.35 9.79 1.89
CA LEU A 86 -5.72 9.03 0.69
C LEU A 86 -4.60 9.07 -0.35
N VAL A 87 -4.26 7.92 -0.93
CA VAL A 87 -3.24 7.81 -1.97
C VAL A 87 -3.74 8.50 -3.25
N GLN A 88 -2.96 9.39 -3.83
CA GLN A 88 -3.25 10.00 -5.14
C GLN A 88 -2.76 9.12 -6.28
N TYR A 89 -1.54 8.62 -6.18
CA TYR A 89 -0.96 7.70 -7.15
C TYR A 89 0.16 6.89 -6.49
N LEU A 90 0.55 5.80 -7.14
CA LEU A 90 1.76 5.07 -6.81
C LEU A 90 2.64 4.84 -8.04
N GLU A 91 3.95 4.80 -7.81
CA GLU A 91 4.93 4.30 -8.77
C GLU A 91 5.44 2.94 -8.32
N TYR A 92 5.77 2.06 -9.25
CA TYR A 92 6.32 0.74 -8.93
C TYR A 92 7.30 0.25 -9.99
N TRP A 93 8.34 -0.46 -9.56
CA TRP A 93 9.36 -1.00 -10.46
C TRP A 93 10.13 -2.16 -9.81
N ASP A 94 10.82 -2.94 -10.65
CA ASP A 94 11.82 -3.91 -10.22
C ASP A 94 13.21 -3.26 -10.38
N PRO A 95 13.96 -3.02 -9.28
CA PRO A 95 15.26 -2.36 -9.36
C PRO A 95 16.37 -3.25 -9.96
N ARG A 96 16.08 -4.51 -10.30
CA ARG A 96 17.01 -5.44 -10.94
C ARG A 96 16.99 -5.37 -12.46
N GLN A 97 16.00 -4.68 -13.05
CA GLN A 97 15.87 -4.53 -14.49
C GLN A 97 16.80 -3.44 -15.04
N ASP A 98 17.28 -3.63 -16.27
CA ASP A 98 18.06 -2.65 -17.02
C ASP A 98 17.52 -2.56 -18.47
N PRO A 99 16.96 -1.41 -18.90
CA PRO A 99 16.73 -0.21 -18.10
C PRO A 99 15.63 -0.40 -17.05
N ILE A 100 15.70 0.36 -15.96
CA ILE A 100 14.59 0.45 -14.99
C ILE A 100 13.42 1.17 -15.66
N VAL A 101 12.27 0.50 -15.74
CA VAL A 101 11.01 1.08 -16.21
C VAL A 101 10.02 1.13 -15.04
N LYS A 102 9.52 2.32 -14.74
CA LYS A 102 8.50 2.51 -13.70
C LYS A 102 7.09 2.40 -14.27
N GLY A 103 6.27 1.57 -13.64
CA GLY A 103 4.82 1.60 -13.78
C GLY A 103 4.21 2.66 -12.86
N ARG A 104 3.04 3.17 -13.24
CA ARG A 104 2.25 4.13 -12.46
C ARG A 104 0.80 3.66 -12.33
N THR A 105 0.20 3.93 -11.19
CA THR A 105 -1.24 3.78 -10.97
C THR A 105 -1.79 5.05 -10.35
N ASP A 106 -2.70 5.70 -11.05
CA ASP A 106 -3.44 6.85 -10.53
C ASP A 106 -4.70 6.38 -9.80
N ILE A 107 -5.07 7.09 -8.74
CA ILE A 107 -6.23 6.76 -7.92
C ILE A 107 -7.11 8.00 -7.73
N THR A 108 -8.41 7.87 -8.03
CA THR A 108 -9.40 8.93 -7.84
C THR A 108 -10.56 8.45 -6.97
N TYR A 109 -11.26 9.40 -6.34
CA TYR A 109 -12.30 9.13 -5.36
C TYR A 109 -13.54 9.97 -5.64
N GLU A 110 -14.70 9.37 -5.42
CA GLU A 110 -15.97 10.08 -5.26
C GLU A 110 -16.43 9.91 -3.80
N PHE A 111 -17.09 10.94 -3.27
CA PHE A 111 -17.53 10.99 -1.88
C PHE A 111 -19.04 11.24 -1.78
N ASP A 112 -19.68 10.72 -0.74
CA ASP A 112 -21.04 11.09 -0.38
C ASP A 112 -21.10 12.40 0.43
N ALA A 113 -22.32 12.84 0.76
CA ALA A 113 -22.57 14.04 1.55
C ALA A 113 -22.00 14.00 2.99
N LYS A 114 -21.59 12.82 3.48
CA LYS A 114 -20.92 12.64 4.77
C LYS A 114 -19.38 12.52 4.61
N ASN A 115 -18.86 12.90 3.44
CA ASN A 115 -17.45 12.82 3.08
C ASN A 115 -16.89 11.39 3.12
N ARG A 116 -17.72 10.39 2.84
CA ARG A 116 -17.32 8.97 2.77
C ARG A 116 -17.09 8.55 1.35
N ILE A 117 -16.05 7.78 1.09
CA ILE A 117 -15.72 7.31 -0.25
C ILE A 117 -16.83 6.40 -0.75
N THR A 118 -17.55 6.82 -1.78
CA THR A 118 -18.56 5.97 -2.46
C THR A 118 -17.95 5.22 -3.63
N LYS A 119 -16.86 5.74 -4.19
CA LYS A 119 -16.17 5.12 -5.32
C LYS A 119 -14.68 5.39 -5.26
N MET A 120 -13.88 4.38 -5.58
CA MET A 120 -12.45 4.49 -5.83
C MET A 120 -12.16 3.92 -7.22
N ILE A 121 -11.46 4.68 -8.05
CA ILE A 121 -11.00 4.23 -9.36
C ILE A 121 -9.49 4.14 -9.32
N ARG A 122 -8.93 3.00 -9.69
CA ARG A 122 -7.49 2.81 -9.90
C ARG A 122 -7.25 2.58 -11.37
N GLN A 123 -6.28 3.24 -11.97
CA GLN A 123 -6.00 3.08 -13.39
C GLN A 123 -4.51 3.16 -13.70
N GLY A 124 -4.09 2.33 -14.66
CA GLY A 124 -2.81 2.44 -15.35
C GLY A 124 -3.01 2.95 -16.77
N ALA A 125 -2.01 2.71 -17.63
CA ALA A 125 -2.08 3.13 -19.03
C ALA A 125 -3.14 2.39 -19.84
N ASP A 126 -3.36 1.11 -19.53
CA ASP A 126 -4.14 0.15 -20.32
C ASP A 126 -5.17 -0.63 -19.49
N TRP A 127 -5.34 -0.29 -18.21
CA TRP A 127 -6.26 -0.98 -17.31
C TRP A 127 -6.94 -0.03 -16.33
N GLN A 128 -8.11 -0.46 -15.84
CA GLN A 128 -8.87 0.24 -14.81
C GLN A 128 -9.56 -0.76 -13.87
N GLU A 129 -9.56 -0.45 -12.58
CA GLU A 129 -10.36 -1.10 -11.55
C GLU A 129 -11.29 -0.06 -10.92
N VAL A 130 -12.57 -0.43 -10.75
CA VAL A 130 -13.57 0.43 -10.10
C VAL A 130 -14.11 -0.30 -8.87
N PHE A 131 -13.99 0.36 -7.72
CA PHE A 131 -14.53 -0.10 -6.45
C PHE A 131 -15.69 0.81 -6.06
N THR A 132 -16.84 0.24 -5.73
CA THR A 132 -18.02 0.98 -5.24
C THR A 132 -18.34 0.52 -3.83
N PHE A 133 -18.53 1.49 -2.94
CA PHE A 133 -18.78 1.26 -1.53
C PHE A 133 -20.23 1.65 -1.20
N THR A 134 -20.92 0.76 -0.50
CA THR A 134 -22.26 1.02 0.05
C THR A 134 -22.18 0.92 1.56
N TYR A 135 -22.78 1.89 2.24
CA TYR A 135 -22.79 1.99 3.70
C TYR A 135 -24.24 1.87 4.18
N TYR A 136 -24.47 0.98 5.14
CA TYR A 136 -25.76 0.77 5.81
C TYR A 136 -25.78 1.41 7.19
#